data_AF-A0A164I8C1-F1
#
_entry.id   AF-A0A164I8C1-F1
#
_cell.length_a   1.000
_cell.length_b   1.000
_cell.length_c   1.000
_cell.angle_alpha   90.00
_cell.angle_beta   90.00
_cell.angle_gamma   90.00
#
_symmetry.space_group_name_H-M   'P 1'
#
loop_
_entity.id
_entity.type
_entity.pdbx_description
1 polymer ?
#
loop_
_entity_poly.entity_id
_entity_poly.type
_entity_poly.pdbx_seq_one_letter_code
_entity_poly.pdbx_strand_id
1 'polypeptide(L)'
;MENIELLHKEKVEVNKQHAKRMGQISKDWEDNLNFAMKALIESHATVPTSCWICRKMVNCNYIRCSSCVKVYCSYCDIDFHTTTTLHNRDVMQNLNVIKLKAKEFWDFSKDVVIVKEVSVPCFVPLECVGCNSKNMLNLEPSKEVSMIVCTLEGRFDLNAASFRCLNTNCNYHKEPVLASMREYVLSGLWPGSPIRSCTLFTKSVLIQWFHLKHKTPSTAAMKYIEMLEKNVV
;
A
#
# COMPACT_ATOMS: atom_id res chain seq x y z
N MET A 1 2.09 -47.87 -16.74
CA MET A 1 2.06 -48.00 -15.27
C MET A 1 3.30 -47.41 -14.62
N GLU A 2 4.52 -47.64 -15.14
CA GLU A 2 5.78 -47.07 -14.60
C GLU A 2 5.77 -45.55 -14.40
N ASN A 3 5.13 -44.80 -15.30
CA ASN A 3 5.11 -43.34 -15.26
C ASN A 3 4.31 -42.77 -14.07
N ILE A 4 3.33 -43.51 -13.54
CA ILE A 4 2.52 -43.10 -12.39
C ILE A 4 3.26 -43.35 -11.07
N GLU A 5 4.03 -44.43 -10.98
CA GLU A 5 4.83 -44.76 -9.79
C GLU A 5 6.03 -43.82 -9.62
N LEU A 6 6.66 -43.40 -10.73
CA LEU A 6 7.71 -42.38 -10.74
C LEU A 6 7.19 -41.03 -10.23
N LEU A 7 6.05 -40.56 -10.74
CA LEU A 7 5.40 -39.32 -10.28
C LEU A 7 4.98 -39.40 -8.81
N HIS A 8 4.56 -40.58 -8.34
CA HIS A 8 4.20 -40.79 -6.93
C HIS A 8 5.43 -40.73 -6.02
N LYS A 9 6.54 -41.36 -6.41
CA LYS A 9 7.82 -41.33 -5.66
C LYS A 9 8.39 -39.92 -5.60
N GLU A 10 8.40 -39.18 -6.70
CA GLU A 10 8.83 -37.78 -6.73
C GLU A 10 7.98 -36.91 -5.80
N LYS A 11 6.65 -37.06 -5.84
CA LYS A 11 5.74 -36.29 -4.97
C LYS A 11 5.94 -36.60 -3.49
N VAL A 12 6.21 -37.86 -3.14
CA VAL A 12 6.51 -38.27 -1.75
C VAL A 12 7.85 -37.68 -1.28
N GLU A 13 8.87 -37.67 -2.13
CA GLU A 13 10.19 -37.14 -1.78
C GLU A 13 10.17 -35.62 -1.61
N VAL A 14 9.47 -34.90 -2.49
CA VAL A 14 9.24 -33.44 -2.37
C VAL A 14 8.52 -33.12 -1.06
N ASN A 15 7.52 -33.91 -0.67
CA ASN A 15 6.79 -33.70 0.59
C ASN A 15 7.68 -33.93 1.82
N LYS A 16 8.55 -34.94 1.81
CA LYS A 16 9.53 -35.18 2.89
C LYS A 16 10.54 -34.05 3.01
N GLN A 17 11.08 -33.57 1.89
CA GLN A 17 11.99 -32.43 1.88
C GLN A 17 11.31 -31.15 2.40
N HIS A 18 10.05 -30.92 2.01
CA HIS A 18 9.26 -29.80 2.52
C HIS A 18 9.06 -29.89 4.04
N ALA A 19 8.65 -31.06 4.55
CA ALA A 19 8.45 -31.27 5.99
C ALA A 19 9.74 -31.08 6.79
N LYS A 20 10.87 -31.62 6.31
CA LYS A 20 12.19 -31.43 6.93
C LYS A 20 12.57 -29.95 6.98
N ARG A 21 12.36 -29.22 5.88
CA ARG A 21 12.62 -27.77 5.81
C ARG A 21 11.74 -26.99 6.79
N MET A 22 10.46 -27.32 6.89
CA MET A 22 9.55 -26.66 7.84
C MET A 22 9.95 -26.94 9.30
N GLY A 23 10.38 -28.18 9.61
CA GLY A 23 10.89 -28.52 10.93
C GLY A 23 12.17 -27.75 11.29
N GLN A 24 13.10 -27.60 10.34
CA GLN A 24 14.30 -26.79 10.55
C GLN A 24 13.96 -25.31 10.77
N ILE A 25 13.07 -24.74 9.96
CA ILE A 25 12.63 -23.34 10.12
C ILE A 25 12.00 -23.10 11.50
N SER A 26 11.16 -24.03 11.98
CA SER A 26 10.56 -23.92 13.32
C SER A 26 11.64 -23.86 14.40
N LYS A 27 12.60 -24.79 14.34
CA LYS A 27 13.71 -24.85 15.29
C LYS A 27 14.59 -23.60 15.23
N ASP A 28 14.90 -23.10 14.02
CA ASP A 28 15.69 -21.89 13.85
C ASP A 28 15.01 -20.68 14.49
N TRP A 29 13.68 -20.55 14.35
CA TRP A 29 12.91 -19.51 15.02
C TRP A 29 12.93 -19.66 16.54
N GLU A 30 12.76 -20.87 17.06
CA GLU A 30 12.82 -21.14 18.51
C GLU A 30 14.19 -20.78 19.09
N ASP A 31 15.27 -21.20 18.42
CA ASP A 31 16.65 -20.99 18.87
C ASP A 31 17.08 -19.51 18.75
N ASN A 32 16.53 -18.75 17.79
CA ASN A 32 17.00 -17.39 17.45
C ASN A 32 15.96 -16.28 17.67
N LEU A 33 14.81 -16.57 18.28
CA LEU A 33 13.74 -15.58 18.50
C LEU A 33 14.26 -14.32 19.21
N ASN A 34 15.07 -14.50 20.25
CA ASN A 34 15.60 -13.39 21.04
C ASN A 34 16.51 -12.46 20.22
N PHE A 35 17.27 -13.00 19.27
CA PHE A 35 18.09 -12.20 18.37
C PHE A 35 17.22 -11.34 17.44
N ALA A 36 16.18 -11.94 16.85
CA ALA A 36 15.23 -11.21 16.01
C ALA A 36 14.47 -10.13 16.79
N MET A 37 14.04 -10.43 18.02
CA MET A 37 13.36 -9.46 18.89
C MET A 37 14.27 -8.30 19.29
N LYS A 38 15.55 -8.57 19.61
CA LYS A 38 16.53 -7.51 19.88
C LYS A 38 16.71 -6.60 18.66
N ALA A 39 16.89 -7.17 17.47
CA ALA A 39 17.01 -6.40 16.24
C ALA A 39 15.75 -5.56 15.95
N LEU A 40 14.56 -6.09 16.24
CA LEU A 40 13.30 -5.34 16.11
C LEU A 40 13.28 -4.13 17.05
N ILE A 41 13.63 -4.31 18.32
CA ILE A 41 13.69 -3.22 19.31
C ILE A 41 14.70 -2.16 18.88
N GLU A 42 15.90 -2.57 18.47
CA GLU A 42 16.94 -1.67 17.98
C GLU A 42 16.50 -0.90 16.73
N SER A 43 15.66 -1.50 15.87
CA SER A 43 15.14 -0.84 14.68
C SER A 43 14.19 0.34 14.96
N HIS A 44 13.70 0.48 16.20
CA HIS A 44 12.90 1.63 16.63
C HIS A 44 13.73 2.82 17.09
N ALA A 45 15.02 2.64 17.34
CA ALA A 45 15.91 3.74 17.66
C ALA A 45 16.20 4.57 16.40
N THR A 46 16.16 5.89 16.51
CA THR A 46 16.64 6.76 15.44
C THR A 46 18.15 6.67 15.32
N VAL A 47 18.63 6.39 14.12
CA VAL A 47 20.05 6.50 13.76
C VAL A 47 20.22 7.61 12.72
N PRO A 48 21.26 8.46 12.83
CA PRO A 48 21.56 9.44 11.80
C PRO A 48 21.67 8.78 10.43
N THR A 49 20.95 9.32 9.46
CA THR A 49 20.87 8.77 8.10
C THR A 49 20.62 9.88 7.08
N SER A 50 20.36 9.53 5.82
CA SER A 50 20.10 10.49 4.75
C SER A 50 18.74 10.27 4.12
N CYS A 51 18.07 11.37 3.76
CA CYS A 51 16.87 11.30 2.95
C CYS A 51 17.18 10.69 1.58
N TRP A 52 16.36 9.71 1.15
CA TRP A 52 16.49 9.03 -0.13
C TRP A 52 16.39 9.95 -1.34
N ILE A 53 15.59 11.03 -1.25
CA ILE A 53 15.37 11.97 -2.36
C ILE A 53 16.41 13.08 -2.32
N CYS A 54 16.38 13.95 -1.31
CA CYS A 54 17.23 15.14 -1.28
C CYS A 54 18.65 14.93 -0.75
N ARG A 55 18.97 13.71 -0.25
CA ARG A 55 20.28 13.33 0.32
C ARG A 55 20.73 14.13 1.54
N LYS A 56 19.93 15.08 2.04
CA LYS A 56 20.19 15.80 3.28
C LYS A 56 20.20 14.83 4.46
N MET A 57 21.11 15.05 5.39
CA MET A 57 21.22 14.29 6.63
C MET A 57 20.01 14.56 7.52
N VAL A 58 19.51 13.51 8.17
CA VAL A 58 18.40 13.54 9.13
C VAL A 58 18.85 12.78 10.39
N ASN A 59 18.77 13.44 11.56
CA ASN A 59 19.43 12.95 12.77
C ASN A 59 18.48 12.28 13.77
N CYS A 60 17.28 12.83 13.93
CA CYS A 60 16.38 12.43 15.01
C CYS A 60 14.89 12.42 14.63
N ASN A 61 14.52 13.00 13.48
CA ASN A 61 13.15 13.06 12.99
C ASN A 61 13.15 12.78 11.48
N TYR A 62 12.68 11.60 11.09
CA TYR A 62 12.54 11.23 9.67
C TYR A 62 11.42 10.23 9.47
N ILE A 63 10.97 10.09 8.23
CA ILE A 63 9.94 9.13 7.86
C ILE A 63 10.63 7.89 7.32
N ARG A 64 10.31 6.74 7.88
CA ARG A 64 10.66 5.42 7.34
C ARG A 64 9.44 4.86 6.64
N CYS A 65 9.60 4.49 5.37
CA CYS A 65 8.56 3.78 4.63
C CYS A 65 8.95 2.32 4.47
N SER A 66 8.14 1.41 5.01
CA SER A 66 8.39 -0.04 4.93
C SER A 66 8.05 -0.60 3.54
N SER A 67 7.07 -0.02 2.85
CA SER A 67 6.71 -0.40 1.47
C SER A 67 7.80 -0.03 0.46
N CYS A 68 8.42 1.15 0.59
CA CYS A 68 9.55 1.56 -0.25
C CYS A 68 10.90 0.98 0.20
N VAL A 69 11.02 0.61 1.49
CA VAL A 69 12.29 0.30 2.15
C VAL A 69 13.26 1.49 2.07
N LYS A 70 12.78 2.70 2.39
CA LYS A 70 13.53 3.99 2.28
C LYS A 70 13.24 4.94 3.45
N VAL A 71 14.15 5.90 3.63
CA VAL A 71 14.03 7.00 4.60
C VAL A 71 13.84 8.35 3.87
N TYR A 72 12.98 9.21 4.41
CA TYR A 72 12.63 10.51 3.85
C TYR A 72 12.70 11.60 4.93
N CYS A 73 13.12 12.81 4.56
CA CYS A 73 12.80 13.98 5.37
C CYS A 73 11.31 14.32 5.21
N SER A 74 10.76 15.14 6.11
CA SER A 74 9.34 15.54 6.11
C SER A 74 8.87 16.11 4.77
N TYR A 75 9.67 16.99 4.15
CA TYR A 75 9.31 17.60 2.86
C TYR A 75 9.24 16.59 1.72
N CYS A 76 10.28 15.76 1.57
CA CYS A 76 10.32 14.75 0.52
C CYS A 76 9.28 13.63 0.73
N ASP A 77 8.95 13.32 1.98
CA ASP A 77 7.85 12.41 2.31
C ASP A 77 6.50 12.95 1.82
N ILE A 78 6.21 14.22 2.12
CA ILE A 78 5.00 14.89 1.64
C ILE A 78 4.95 14.89 0.11
N ASP A 79 6.00 15.33 -0.57
CA ASP A 79 6.00 15.46 -2.03
C ASP A 79 5.82 14.11 -2.73
N PHE A 80 6.45 13.06 -2.21
CA PHE A 80 6.39 11.73 -2.81
C PHE A 80 5.11 10.98 -2.43
N HIS A 81 4.82 10.83 -1.13
CA HIS A 81 3.73 9.98 -0.64
C HIS A 81 2.34 10.60 -0.74
N THR A 82 2.21 11.87 -1.14
CA THR A 82 0.92 12.42 -1.61
C THR A 82 0.52 11.88 -2.99
N THR A 83 1.47 11.34 -3.76
CA THR A 83 1.21 10.70 -5.07
C THR A 83 1.39 9.18 -5.05
N THR A 84 2.16 8.65 -4.09
CA THR A 84 2.32 7.21 -3.83
C THR A 84 1.75 6.86 -2.45
N THR A 85 0.44 6.72 -2.38
CA THR A 85 -0.33 6.89 -1.14
C THR A 85 -0.61 5.59 -0.40
N LEU A 86 -0.41 4.45 -1.07
CA LEU A 86 -0.67 3.10 -0.56
C LEU A 86 0.57 2.50 0.10
N HIS A 87 1.25 3.25 0.96
CA HIS A 87 2.46 2.83 1.64
C HIS A 87 2.35 2.99 3.16
N ASN A 88 2.92 2.02 3.88
CA ASN A 88 3.06 2.06 5.33
C ASN A 88 4.27 2.90 5.73
N ARG A 89 4.03 3.88 6.61
CA ARG A 89 5.02 4.89 6.98
C ARG A 89 5.02 5.12 8.48
N ASP A 90 6.21 5.30 9.02
CA ASP A 90 6.44 5.62 10.42
C ASP A 90 7.25 6.91 10.51
N VAL A 91 6.89 7.81 11.43
CA VAL A 91 7.79 8.85 11.93
C VAL A 91 8.68 8.23 12.99
N MET A 92 9.98 8.29 12.75
CA MET A 92 10.99 7.94 13.72
C MET A 92 11.37 9.22 14.48
N GLN A 93 11.01 9.32 15.76
CA GLN A 93 11.24 10.48 16.62
C GLN A 93 11.98 10.04 17.90
N ASN A 94 13.30 10.14 17.92
CA ASN A 94 14.17 9.64 19.01
C ASN A 94 13.90 8.18 19.40
N LEU A 95 13.13 7.97 20.48
CA LEU A 95 12.73 6.67 21.04
C LEU A 95 11.25 6.32 20.75
N ASN A 96 10.54 7.21 20.07
CA ASN A 96 9.13 7.07 19.71
C ASN A 96 9.00 6.74 18.22
N VAL A 97 8.02 5.89 17.92
CA VAL A 97 7.62 5.56 16.56
C VAL A 97 6.15 5.88 16.41
N ILE A 98 5.83 6.79 15.50
CA ILE A 98 4.45 7.20 15.21
C ILE A 98 4.06 6.62 13.86
N LYS A 99 3.12 5.68 13.85
CA LYS A 99 2.54 5.17 12.61
C LYS A 99 1.71 6.25 11.95
N LEU A 100 1.92 6.47 10.66
CA LEU A 100 1.17 7.43 9.86
C LEU A 100 0.14 6.71 9.00
N LYS A 101 -1.12 7.16 9.08
CA LYS A 101 -2.14 6.79 8.10
C LYS A 101 -1.84 7.42 6.74
N ALA A 102 -2.55 6.96 5.71
CA ALA A 102 -2.37 7.40 4.33
C ALA A 102 -2.45 8.94 4.15
N LYS A 103 -3.32 9.60 4.91
CA LYS A 103 -3.56 11.05 4.87
C LYS A 103 -2.74 11.84 5.89
N GLU A 104 -1.98 11.18 6.75
CA GLU A 104 -1.22 11.80 7.84
C GLU A 104 0.24 12.04 7.42
N PHE A 105 0.79 13.21 7.71
CA PHE A 105 2.16 13.59 7.37
C PHE A 105 2.81 14.32 8.53
N TRP A 106 4.12 14.20 8.67
CA TRP A 106 4.86 14.91 9.71
C TRP A 106 5.25 16.32 9.26
N ASP A 107 4.79 17.35 9.97
CA ASP A 107 5.23 18.73 9.77
C ASP A 107 6.40 19.02 10.73
N PHE A 108 7.62 18.97 10.20
CA PHE A 108 8.84 19.20 10.98
C PHE A 108 8.88 20.60 11.61
N SER A 109 8.30 21.62 10.96
CA SER A 109 8.32 22.98 11.48
C SER A 109 7.43 23.15 12.71
N LYS A 110 6.41 22.31 12.84
CA LYS A 110 5.42 22.37 13.93
C LYS A 110 5.56 21.22 14.93
N ASP A 111 6.39 20.22 14.64
CA ASP A 111 6.58 19.02 15.44
C ASP A 111 5.26 18.26 15.69
N VAL A 112 4.40 18.19 14.66
CA VAL A 112 3.08 17.52 14.76
C VAL A 112 2.74 16.75 13.48
N VAL A 113 1.83 15.78 13.65
CA VAL A 113 1.16 15.13 12.52
C VAL A 113 0.08 16.06 11.99
N ILE A 114 0.11 16.31 10.67
CA ILE A 114 -0.90 17.04 9.92
C ILE A 114 -1.68 16.10 9.01
N VAL A 115 -2.93 16.44 8.73
CA VAL A 115 -3.77 15.69 7.78
C VAL A 115 -3.85 16.45 6.46
N LYS A 116 -3.65 15.73 5.35
CA LYS A 116 -3.81 16.25 3.99
C LYS A 116 -4.85 15.44 3.23
N GLU A 117 -5.59 16.10 2.37
CA GLU A 117 -6.42 15.41 1.38
C GLU A 117 -5.51 14.74 0.35
N VAL A 118 -5.72 13.45 0.12
CA VAL A 118 -4.86 12.62 -0.72
C VAL A 118 -5.75 11.70 -1.54
N SER A 119 -5.56 11.68 -2.85
CA SER A 119 -6.39 10.87 -3.75
C SER A 119 -5.97 9.41 -3.73
N VAL A 120 -6.92 8.54 -4.04
CA VAL A 120 -6.62 7.19 -4.52
C VAL A 120 -5.71 7.31 -5.76
N PRO A 121 -4.58 6.56 -5.82
CA PRO A 121 -3.72 6.59 -7.00
C PRO A 121 -4.48 6.11 -8.22
N CYS A 122 -4.42 6.89 -9.28
CA CYS A 122 -5.22 6.64 -10.48
C CYS A 122 -4.45 7.09 -11.71
N PHE A 123 -4.47 6.28 -12.78
CA PHE A 123 -3.94 6.67 -14.07
C PHE A 123 -4.72 7.86 -14.61
N VAL A 124 -3.99 8.95 -14.87
CA VAL A 124 -4.55 10.15 -15.47
C VAL A 124 -4.75 9.91 -16.97
N PRO A 125 -5.96 10.12 -17.51
CA PRO A 125 -6.17 10.02 -18.94
C PRO A 125 -5.25 10.98 -19.71
N LEU A 126 -4.72 10.53 -20.85
CA LEU A 126 -3.81 11.34 -21.67
C LEU A 126 -4.47 12.62 -22.19
N GLU A 127 -5.76 12.54 -22.53
CA GLU A 127 -6.50 13.61 -23.20
C GLU A 127 -7.77 13.95 -22.42
N CYS A 128 -8.06 15.25 -22.31
CA CYS A 128 -9.31 15.73 -21.72
C CYS A 128 -10.48 15.47 -22.67
N VAL A 129 -11.47 14.68 -22.24
CA VAL A 129 -12.66 14.37 -23.07
C VAL A 129 -13.48 15.59 -23.48
N GLY A 130 -13.36 16.71 -22.75
CA GLY A 130 -14.10 17.94 -23.02
C GLY A 130 -13.45 18.91 -24.01
N CYS A 131 -12.13 18.84 -24.20
CA CYS A 131 -11.41 19.79 -25.06
C CYS A 131 -10.24 19.19 -25.86
N ASN A 132 -10.02 17.87 -25.77
CA ASN A 132 -8.96 17.10 -26.43
C ASN A 132 -7.52 17.58 -26.15
N SER A 133 -7.33 18.40 -25.12
CA SER A 133 -6.01 18.84 -24.72
C SER A 133 -5.25 17.69 -24.08
N LYS A 134 -4.04 17.42 -24.59
CA LYS A 134 -3.18 16.33 -24.12
C LYS A 134 -2.33 16.77 -22.93
N ASN A 135 -2.11 15.87 -21.97
CA ASN A 135 -1.30 16.12 -20.77
C ASN A 135 -1.76 17.33 -19.93
N MET A 136 -3.02 17.74 -20.07
CA MET A 136 -3.59 18.88 -19.35
C MET A 136 -4.56 18.44 -18.25
N LEU A 137 -4.65 17.16 -17.93
CA LEU A 137 -5.43 16.66 -16.80
C LEU A 137 -4.51 16.53 -15.58
N ASN A 138 -4.96 17.07 -14.44
CA ASN A 138 -4.30 16.89 -13.16
C ASN A 138 -5.13 15.98 -12.27
N LEU A 139 -4.47 15.08 -11.53
CA LEU A 139 -5.10 14.27 -10.50
C LEU A 139 -5.20 15.08 -9.21
N GLU A 140 -6.40 15.15 -8.64
CA GLU A 140 -6.64 15.80 -7.35
C GLU A 140 -7.61 14.99 -6.47
N PRO A 141 -7.52 15.09 -5.13
CA PRO A 141 -8.47 14.45 -4.23
C PRO A 141 -9.85 15.10 -4.31
N SER A 142 -10.90 14.27 -4.42
CA SER A 142 -12.28 14.72 -4.25
C SER A 142 -12.54 15.17 -2.82
N LYS A 143 -13.13 16.34 -2.65
CA LYS A 143 -13.49 16.91 -1.34
C LYS A 143 -14.73 16.25 -0.72
N GLU A 144 -15.56 15.62 -1.54
CA GLU A 144 -16.88 15.13 -1.13
C GLU A 144 -16.93 13.62 -0.96
N VAL A 145 -16.02 12.90 -1.61
CA VAL A 145 -16.09 11.45 -1.73
C VAL A 145 -14.85 10.82 -1.12
N SER A 146 -15.04 10.09 -0.03
CA SER A 146 -14.01 9.23 0.59
C SER A 146 -14.03 7.84 -0.03
N MET A 147 -12.85 7.23 -0.16
CA MET A 147 -12.61 5.88 -0.67
C MET A 147 -11.78 5.06 0.33
N ILE A 148 -12.03 3.76 0.36
CA ILE A 148 -11.21 2.79 1.07
C ILE A 148 -10.44 1.97 0.03
N VAL A 149 -9.14 1.80 0.20
CA VAL A 149 -8.32 0.90 -0.63
C VAL A 149 -7.72 -0.19 0.25
N CYS A 150 -8.08 -1.44 -0.03
CA CYS A 150 -7.56 -2.61 0.64
C CYS A 150 -6.41 -3.22 -0.17
N THR A 151 -5.26 -3.34 0.49
CA THR A 151 -4.05 -3.95 -0.05
C THR A 151 -3.66 -5.15 0.82
N LEU A 152 -2.62 -5.89 0.42
CA LEU A 152 -2.03 -6.91 1.30
C LEU A 152 -1.32 -6.30 2.53
N GLU A 153 -0.95 -5.03 2.44
CA GLU A 153 -0.27 -4.29 3.51
C GLU A 153 -1.26 -3.66 4.50
N GLY A 154 -2.55 -3.65 4.20
CA GLY A 154 -3.60 -3.11 5.06
C GLY A 154 -4.65 -2.27 4.32
N ARG A 155 -5.47 -1.60 5.13
CA ARG A 155 -6.54 -0.68 4.71
C ARG A 155 -6.04 0.76 4.65
N PHE A 156 -6.34 1.46 3.56
CA PHE A 156 -6.00 2.85 3.33
C PHE A 156 -7.26 3.69 3.11
N ASP A 157 -7.53 4.62 4.01
CA ASP A 157 -8.63 5.58 3.88
C ASP A 157 -8.14 6.85 3.16
N LEU A 158 -8.71 7.13 1.99
CA LEU A 158 -8.29 8.15 1.03
C LEU A 158 -9.49 8.93 0.50
N ASN A 159 -9.24 9.93 -0.33
CA ASN A 159 -10.25 10.60 -1.14
C ASN A 159 -10.37 9.92 -2.50
N ALA A 160 -11.56 9.94 -3.10
CA ALA A 160 -11.71 9.52 -4.49
C ALA A 160 -10.80 10.36 -5.40
N ALA A 161 -10.26 9.73 -6.43
CA ALA A 161 -9.56 10.43 -7.49
C ALA A 161 -10.55 11.31 -8.28
N SER A 162 -10.13 12.52 -8.60
CA SER A 162 -10.81 13.40 -9.55
C SER A 162 -9.80 14.03 -10.50
N PHE A 163 -10.27 14.39 -11.68
CA PHE A 163 -9.47 15.01 -12.73
C PHE A 163 -9.97 16.42 -13.02
N ARG A 164 -9.06 17.38 -13.04
CA ARG A 164 -9.32 18.74 -13.52
C ARG A 164 -8.49 19.03 -14.74
N CYS A 165 -9.09 19.69 -15.73
CA CYS A 165 -8.35 20.15 -16.88
C CYS A 165 -7.73 21.51 -16.60
N LEU A 166 -6.42 21.62 -16.78
CA LEU A 166 -5.65 22.85 -16.62
C LEU A 166 -5.78 23.79 -17.83
N ASN A 167 -6.41 23.35 -18.92
CA ASN A 167 -6.72 24.23 -20.05
C ASN A 167 -7.88 25.16 -19.67
N THR A 168 -7.58 26.46 -19.57
CA THR A 168 -8.54 27.51 -19.20
C THR A 168 -9.72 27.64 -20.16
N ASN A 169 -9.57 27.19 -21.41
CA ASN A 169 -10.62 27.18 -22.42
C ASN A 169 -11.50 25.92 -22.37
N CYS A 170 -11.19 24.94 -21.52
CA CYS A 170 -12.02 23.76 -21.34
C CYS A 170 -13.28 24.14 -20.55
N ASN A 171 -14.46 23.96 -21.12
CA ASN A 171 -15.73 24.20 -20.41
C ASN A 171 -16.26 22.96 -19.67
N TYR A 172 -15.74 21.76 -19.97
CA TYR A 172 -16.28 20.50 -19.46
C TYR A 172 -15.64 20.06 -18.13
N HIS A 173 -14.35 20.39 -17.91
CA HIS A 173 -13.56 19.99 -16.74
C HIS A 173 -12.94 21.20 -16.03
N LYS A 174 -13.66 22.33 -15.97
CA LYS A 174 -13.26 23.47 -15.11
C LYS A 174 -13.28 23.03 -13.65
N GLU A 175 -14.31 22.26 -13.28
CA GLU A 175 -14.42 21.59 -12.00
C GLU A 175 -13.87 20.16 -12.05
N PRO A 176 -13.40 19.62 -10.91
CA PRO A 176 -12.92 18.25 -10.82
C PRO A 176 -14.03 17.27 -11.17
N VAL A 177 -13.75 16.32 -12.05
CA VAL A 177 -14.65 15.20 -12.36
C VAL A 177 -14.10 13.93 -11.76
N LEU A 178 -14.93 13.18 -11.04
CA LEU A 178 -14.54 11.92 -10.41
C LEU A 178 -14.00 10.92 -11.44
N ALA A 179 -12.96 10.20 -11.06
CA ALA A 179 -12.49 9.05 -11.81
C ALA A 179 -13.60 8.01 -11.91
N SER A 180 -13.80 7.45 -13.09
CA SER A 180 -14.76 6.38 -13.28
C SER A 180 -14.17 5.05 -12.83
N MET A 181 -15.02 4.01 -12.82
CA MET A 181 -14.54 2.68 -12.52
C MET A 181 -13.49 2.17 -13.51
N ARG A 182 -13.53 2.65 -14.76
CA ARG A 182 -12.55 2.28 -15.77
C ARG A 182 -11.16 2.73 -15.38
N GLU A 183 -10.98 3.96 -14.90
CA GLU A 183 -9.67 4.48 -14.51
C GLU A 183 -9.10 3.75 -13.28
N TYR A 184 -9.93 3.42 -12.29
CA TYR A 184 -9.47 2.60 -11.16
C TYR A 184 -9.05 1.20 -11.58
N VAL A 185 -9.85 0.51 -12.41
CA VAL A 185 -9.51 -0.84 -12.89
C VAL A 185 -8.23 -0.82 -13.72
N LEU A 186 -8.06 0.18 -14.59
CA LEU A 186 -6.80 0.38 -15.32
C LEU A 186 -5.61 0.56 -14.38
N SER A 187 -5.82 1.20 -13.23
CA SER A 187 -4.82 1.42 -12.17
C SER A 187 -4.57 0.19 -11.30
N GLY A 188 -5.19 -0.96 -11.62
CA GLY A 188 -5.06 -2.20 -10.85
C GLY A 188 -5.88 -2.24 -9.57
N LEU A 189 -6.83 -1.31 -9.41
CA LEU A 189 -7.73 -1.18 -8.28
C LEU A 189 -9.14 -1.61 -8.69
N TRP A 190 -9.65 -2.64 -8.02
CA TRP A 190 -10.90 -3.30 -8.38
C TRP A 190 -12.00 -2.99 -7.36
N PRO A 191 -13.22 -2.67 -7.80
CA PRO A 191 -14.29 -2.35 -6.87
C PRO A 191 -14.72 -3.58 -6.07
N GLY A 192 -14.99 -3.39 -4.78
CA GLY A 192 -15.61 -4.40 -3.92
C GLY A 192 -17.06 -4.69 -4.29
N SER A 193 -17.75 -3.71 -4.87
CA SER A 193 -19.09 -3.86 -5.39
C SER A 193 -19.21 -3.10 -6.73
N PRO A 194 -19.86 -3.70 -7.74
CA PRO A 194 -20.10 -3.01 -9.01
C PRO A 194 -21.06 -1.82 -8.88
N ILE A 195 -21.78 -1.72 -7.76
CA ILE A 195 -22.80 -0.67 -7.51
C ILE A 195 -22.32 0.30 -6.41
N ARG A 196 -21.52 -0.18 -5.45
CA ARG A 196 -20.97 0.62 -4.34
C ARG A 196 -19.45 0.62 -4.43
N SER A 197 -18.91 1.55 -5.22
CA SER A 197 -17.48 1.64 -5.49
C SER A 197 -16.65 2.27 -4.37
N CYS A 198 -17.18 2.39 -3.15
CA CYS A 198 -16.46 3.06 -2.05
C CYS A 198 -15.31 2.27 -1.45
N THR A 199 -15.19 1.00 -1.83
CA THR A 199 -14.07 0.14 -1.45
C THR A 199 -13.43 -0.43 -2.70
N LEU A 200 -12.12 -0.29 -2.79
CA LEU A 200 -11.28 -0.81 -3.86
C LEU A 200 -10.31 -1.84 -3.28
N PHE A 201 -9.96 -2.83 -4.09
CA PHE A 201 -9.00 -3.87 -3.77
C PHE A 201 -7.88 -3.86 -4.80
N THR A 202 -6.64 -3.95 -4.34
CA THR A 202 -5.53 -4.19 -5.28
C THR A 202 -5.66 -5.58 -5.91
N LYS A 203 -5.15 -5.73 -7.13
CA LYS A 203 -5.08 -7.02 -7.82
C LYS A 203 -4.44 -8.13 -6.96
N SER A 204 -3.42 -7.78 -6.16
CA SER A 204 -2.72 -8.72 -5.28
C SER A 204 -3.63 -9.36 -4.22
N VAL A 205 -4.53 -8.57 -3.62
CA VAL A 205 -5.56 -9.06 -2.68
C VAL A 205 -6.50 -10.04 -3.37
N LEU A 206 -6.98 -9.71 -4.56
CA LEU A 206 -7.89 -10.58 -5.30
C LEU A 206 -7.24 -11.93 -5.68
N ILE A 207 -5.97 -11.91 -6.07
CA ILE A 207 -5.20 -13.13 -6.36
C ILE A 207 -5.03 -13.98 -5.09
N GLN A 208 -4.64 -13.36 -3.97
CA GLN A 208 -4.48 -14.10 -2.72
C GLN A 208 -5.82 -14.71 -2.28
N TRP A 209 -6.91 -13.95 -2.37
CA TRP A 209 -8.25 -14.43 -2.07
C TRP A 209 -8.65 -15.63 -2.94
N PHE A 210 -8.39 -15.56 -4.25
CA PHE A 210 -8.63 -16.68 -5.16
C PHE A 210 -7.86 -17.93 -4.72
N HIS A 211 -6.58 -17.79 -4.36
CA HIS A 211 -5.79 -18.93 -3.89
C HIS A 211 -6.29 -19.49 -2.56
N LEU A 212 -6.63 -18.65 -1.59
CA LEU A 212 -7.15 -19.10 -0.30
C LEU A 212 -8.47 -19.88 -0.48
N LYS A 213 -9.41 -19.34 -1.26
CA LYS A 213 -10.70 -20.00 -1.49
C LYS A 213 -10.56 -21.37 -2.15
N HIS A 214 -9.66 -21.53 -3.12
CA HIS A 214 -9.56 -22.76 -3.92
C HIS A 214 -8.54 -23.76 -3.39
N LYS A 215 -7.49 -23.31 -2.70
CA LYS A 215 -6.44 -24.18 -2.14
C LYS A 215 -6.63 -24.48 -0.66
N THR A 216 -7.47 -23.70 0.04
CA THR A 216 -7.77 -23.88 1.46
C THR A 216 -9.28 -23.77 1.68
N PRO A 217 -10.09 -24.80 1.32
CA PRO A 217 -11.56 -24.71 1.23
C PRO A 217 -12.30 -24.33 2.53
N SER A 218 -11.60 -24.28 3.66
CA SER A 218 -12.13 -23.95 4.98
C SER A 218 -12.04 -22.45 5.34
N THR A 219 -11.43 -21.60 4.50
CA THR A 219 -11.32 -20.16 4.79
C THR A 219 -12.62 -19.43 4.42
N ALA A 220 -13.34 -18.93 5.41
CA ALA A 220 -14.54 -18.11 5.19
C ALA A 220 -14.15 -16.73 4.62
N ALA A 221 -14.78 -16.35 3.49
CA ALA A 221 -14.53 -15.08 2.79
C ALA A 221 -14.64 -13.86 3.68
N MET A 222 -15.67 -13.84 4.51
CA MET A 222 -15.93 -12.75 5.44
C MET A 222 -14.80 -12.58 6.45
N LYS A 223 -14.23 -13.68 6.97
CA LYS A 223 -13.12 -13.59 7.93
C LYS A 223 -11.83 -13.07 7.31
N TYR A 224 -11.57 -13.39 6.04
CA TYR A 224 -10.39 -12.88 5.34
C TYR A 224 -10.53 -11.40 5.01
N ILE A 225 -11.71 -10.95 4.56
CA ILE A 225 -11.99 -9.52 4.34
C ILE A 225 -11.91 -8.76 5.65
N GLU A 226 -12.53 -9.27 6.73
CA GLU A 226 -12.41 -8.68 8.07
C GLU A 226 -10.95 -8.57 8.53
N MET A 227 -10.10 -9.55 8.23
CA MET A 227 -8.66 -9.49 8.56
C MET A 227 -7.98 -8.34 7.82
N LEU A 228 -8.25 -8.18 6.52
CA LEU A 228 -7.71 -7.08 5.72
C LEU A 228 -8.22 -5.70 6.20
N GLU A 229 -9.48 -5.63 6.65
CA GLU A 229 -10.09 -4.42 7.18
C GLU A 229 -9.62 -4.07 8.60
N LYS A 230 -9.31 -5.09 9.43
CA LYS A 230 -8.78 -4.94 10.80
C LYS A 230 -7.28 -4.65 10.85
N ASN A 231 -6.55 -4.91 9.76
CA ASN A 231 -5.20 -4.39 9.56
C ASN A 231 -5.27 -2.88 9.24
N VAL A 232 -5.75 -2.12 10.22
CA VAL A 232 -5.53 -0.69 10.32
C VAL A 232 -4.07 -0.54 10.74
N VAL A 233 -3.22 -0.13 9.81
CA VAL A 233 -1.85 0.30 10.13
C VAL A 233 -1.89 1.75 10.61
#